data_AF-A0A266Q6V0-F1
#
_entry.id   AF-A0A266Q6V0-F1
#
_cell.length_a   1.000
_cell.length_b   1.000
_cell.length_c   1.000
_cell.angle_alpha   90.00
_cell.angle_beta   90.00
_cell.angle_gamma   90.00
#
_symmetry.space_group_name_H-M   'P 1'
#
loop_
_entity.id
_entity.type
_entity.pdbx_description
1 polymer ?
#
loop_
_entity_poly.entity_id
_entity_poly.type
_entity_poly.pdbx_seq_one_letter_code
_entity_poly.pdbx_strand_id
1 'polypeptide(L)'
;MDIETLLDPLSRALSQSQALLSLAEVGDWDSFETLVQQRQQGLLSINDAEYLQSLAQADLEAQAAHMIEEIQAINKRLSELAEISRDKVASDLRQSTKAMKAIDAYGR
;
A
#
# COMPACT_ATOMS: atom_id res chain seq x y z
N MET A 1 -17.17 25.04 7.54
CA MET A 1 -16.52 23.77 7.18
C MET A 1 -17.20 22.72 8.01
N ASP A 2 -17.80 21.72 7.36
CA ASP A 2 -18.41 20.60 8.07
C ASP A 2 -17.31 19.78 8.74
N ILE A 3 -17.46 19.50 10.03
CA ILE A 3 -16.48 18.79 10.85
C ILE A 3 -16.11 17.43 10.23
N GLU A 4 -17.05 16.79 9.54
CA GLU A 4 -16.84 15.52 8.82
C GLU A 4 -15.84 15.64 7.66
N THR A 5 -15.75 16.80 7.00
CA THR A 5 -14.82 17.02 5.87
C THR A 5 -13.35 17.09 6.28
N LEU A 6 -13.08 17.29 7.57
CA LEU A 6 -11.72 17.24 8.11
C LEU A 6 -11.15 15.82 8.05
N LEU A 7 -11.96 14.77 8.05
CA LEU A 7 -11.49 13.39 7.94
C LEU A 7 -11.35 12.91 6.49
N ASP A 8 -11.83 13.68 5.50
CA ASP A 8 -11.79 13.29 4.09
C ASP A 8 -10.39 12.90 3.59
N PRO A 9 -9.30 13.62 3.94
CA PRO A 9 -7.96 13.25 3.53
C PRO A 9 -7.53 11.89 4.10
N LEU A 10 -7.80 11.63 5.38
CA LEU A 10 -7.50 10.36 6.05
C LEU A 10 -8.37 9.22 5.53
N SER A 11 -9.66 9.48 5.29
CA SER A 11 -10.61 8.52 4.72
C SER A 11 -10.20 8.10 3.31
N ARG A 12 -9.77 9.07 2.49
CA ARG A 12 -9.22 8.81 1.16
C ARG A 12 -7.93 8.00 1.24
N ALA A 13 -7.01 8.35 2.14
CA ALA A 13 -5.75 7.62 2.32
C ALA A 13 -5.99 6.18 2.80
N LEU A 14 -6.95 5.95 3.69
CA LEU A 14 -7.35 4.64 4.15
C LEU A 14 -7.95 3.81 3.02
N SER A 15 -8.90 4.38 2.27
CA SER A 15 -9.52 3.72 1.10
C SER A 15 -8.48 3.33 0.05
N GLN A 16 -7.53 4.23 -0.24
CA GLN A 16 -6.42 3.93 -1.16
C GLN A 16 -5.50 2.83 -0.62
N SER A 17 -5.25 2.80 0.70
CA SER A 17 -4.43 1.75 1.33
C SER A 17 -5.12 0.38 1.24
N GLN A 18 -6.43 0.32 1.46
CA GLN A 18 -7.22 -0.90 1.29
C GLN A 18 -7.24 -1.38 -0.16
N ALA A 19 -7.39 -0.46 -1.13
CA ALA A 19 -7.33 -0.80 -2.54
C ALA A 19 -5.94 -1.32 -2.95
N LEU A 20 -4.85 -0.75 -2.42
CA LEU A 20 -3.50 -1.28 -2.59
C LEU A 20 -3.36 -2.70 -2.04
N LEU A 21 -3.96 -2.99 -0.88
CA LEU A 21 -3.96 -4.34 -0.31
C LEU A 21 -4.65 -5.33 -1.24
N SER A 22 -5.84 -5.00 -1.74
CA SER A 22 -6.57 -5.85 -2.69
C SER A 22 -5.76 -6.12 -3.97
N LEU A 23 -5.07 -5.11 -4.51
CA LEU A 23 -4.20 -5.26 -5.69
C LEU A 23 -3.00 -6.17 -5.41
N ALA A 24 -2.37 -6.01 -4.24
CA ALA A 24 -1.25 -6.85 -3.81
C ALA A 24 -1.67 -8.31 -3.60
N GLU A 25 -2.88 -8.56 -3.09
CA GLU A 25 -3.43 -9.91 -2.89
C GLU A 25 -3.70 -10.65 -4.20
N VAL A 26 -4.17 -9.93 -5.23
CA VAL A 26 -4.38 -10.51 -6.57
C VAL A 26 -3.10 -10.50 -7.44
N GLY A 27 -2.03 -9.88 -6.96
CA GLY A 27 -0.73 -9.80 -7.64
C GLY A 27 -0.70 -8.83 -8.83
N ASP A 28 -1.62 -7.86 -8.88
CA ASP A 28 -1.65 -6.82 -9.91
C ASP A 28 -0.68 -5.68 -9.55
N TRP A 29 0.61 -5.92 -9.79
CA TRP A 29 1.69 -5.01 -9.43
C TRP A 29 1.74 -3.75 -10.31
N ASP A 30 1.26 -3.81 -11.55
CA ASP A 30 1.23 -2.66 -12.47
C ASP A 30 0.21 -1.61 -12.01
N SER A 31 -1.01 -2.05 -11.67
CA SER A 31 -2.02 -1.16 -11.09
C SER A 31 -1.61 -0.68 -9.70
N PHE A 32 -0.93 -1.54 -8.93
CA PHE A 32 -0.42 -1.21 -7.60
C PHE A 32 0.54 -0.02 -7.63
N GLU A 33 1.53 -0.01 -8.53
CA GLU A 33 2.51 1.07 -8.63
C GLU A 33 1.83 2.42 -8.92
N THR A 34 0.88 2.43 -9.85
CA THR A 34 0.11 3.63 -10.21
C THR A 34 -0.64 4.19 -9.00
N LEU A 35 -1.30 3.32 -8.24
CA LEU A 35 -2.09 3.73 -7.08
C LEU A 35 -1.20 4.18 -5.90
N VAL A 36 -0.01 3.60 -5.73
CA VAL A 36 0.97 4.05 -4.71
C VAL A 36 1.39 5.50 -4.97
N GLN A 37 1.69 5.85 -6.23
CA GLN A 37 2.12 7.21 -6.59
C GLN A 37 1.01 8.24 -6.30
N GLN A 38 -0.23 7.92 -6.66
CA GLN A 38 -1.38 8.79 -6.38
C GLN A 38 -1.59 8.99 -4.87
N ARG A 39 -1.45 7.92 -4.08
CA ARG A 39 -1.55 7.99 -2.62
C ARG A 39 -0.43 8.84 -2.02
N GLN A 40 0.82 8.66 -2.45
CA GLN A 40 1.96 9.43 -1.91
C GLN A 40 1.77 10.93 -2.15
N GLN A 41 1.30 11.32 -3.33
CA GLN A 41 0.97 12.71 -3.63
C GLN A 41 -0.15 13.25 -2.73
N GLY A 42 -1.19 12.43 -2.47
CA GLY A 42 -2.30 12.81 -1.58
C GLY A 42 -1.93 12.88 -0.09
N LEU A 43 -0.91 12.16 0.36
CA LEU A 43 -0.44 12.18 1.75
C LEU A 43 0.37 13.44 2.09
N LEU A 44 1.02 14.06 1.10
CA LEU A 44 1.82 15.28 1.31
C LEU A 44 1.00 16.45 1.89
N SER A 45 -0.30 16.49 1.60
CA SER A 45 -1.22 17.51 2.13
C SER A 45 -1.73 17.24 3.55
N ILE A 46 -1.44 16.08 4.15
CA ILE A 46 -1.96 15.69 5.48
C ILE A 46 -1.02 16.12 6.62
N ASN A 47 0.25 16.41 6.33
CA ASN A 47 1.24 16.79 7.35
C ASN A 47 1.22 18.31 7.69
N ASP A 48 0.09 18.97 7.50
CA ASP A 48 -0.08 20.38 7.82
C ASP A 48 -0.40 20.56 9.31
N ALA A 49 0.34 21.44 9.98
CA ALA A 49 0.11 21.75 11.38
C ALA A 49 -1.28 22.40 11.61
N GLU A 50 -1.78 23.17 10.63
CA GLU A 50 -3.12 23.76 10.71
C GLU A 50 -4.22 22.68 10.63
N TYR A 51 -3.98 21.63 9.85
CA TYR A 51 -4.88 20.48 9.74
C TYR A 51 -4.95 19.70 11.06
N LEU A 52 -3.81 19.42 11.69
CA LEU A 52 -3.75 18.74 12.98
C LEU A 52 -4.43 19.56 14.09
N GLN A 53 -4.24 20.89 14.11
CA GLN A 53 -4.95 21.77 15.04
C GLN A 53 -6.46 21.79 14.79
N SER A 54 -6.90 21.72 13.53
CA SER A 54 -8.31 21.67 13.19
C SER A 54 -8.97 20.37 13.67
N LEU A 55 -8.27 19.23 13.57
CA LEU A 55 -8.72 17.95 14.13
C LEU A 55 -8.81 17.99 15.66
N ALA A 56 -7.83 18.63 16.32
CA ALA A 56 -7.81 18.84 17.76
C ALA A 56 -8.99 19.68 18.25
N GLN A 57 -9.25 20.81 17.59
CA GLN A 57 -10.36 21.70 17.92
C GLN A 57 -11.73 21.06 17.70
N ALA A 58 -11.81 20.07 16.81
CA ALA A 58 -13.03 19.33 16.50
C ALA A 58 -13.23 18.06 17.34
N ASP A 59 -12.33 17.76 18.29
CA ASP A 59 -12.35 16.52 19.11
C ASP A 59 -12.29 15.23 18.26
N LEU A 60 -11.67 15.32 17.07
CA LEU A 60 -11.53 14.22 16.11
C LEU A 60 -10.20 13.48 16.21
N GLU A 61 -9.34 13.85 17.16
CA GLU A 61 -7.99 13.30 17.33
C GLU A 61 -8.01 11.78 17.49
N ALA A 62 -8.92 11.26 18.31
CA ALA A 62 -9.03 9.83 18.56
C ALA A 62 -9.42 9.06 17.28
N GLN A 63 -10.35 9.61 16.49
CA GLN A 63 -10.78 8.99 15.24
C GLN A 63 -9.68 9.07 14.17
N ALA A 64 -9.02 10.23 14.04
CA ALA A 64 -7.89 10.39 13.14
C ALA A 64 -6.72 9.46 13.51
N ALA A 65 -6.40 9.33 14.80
CA ALA A 65 -5.38 8.41 15.28
C ALA A 65 -5.72 6.96 14.93
N HIS A 66 -6.97 6.54 15.13
CA HIS A 66 -7.42 5.20 14.76
C HIS A 66 -7.25 4.93 13.25
N MET A 67 -7.66 5.86 12.40
CA MET A 67 -7.50 5.74 10.94
C MET A 67 -6.02 5.67 10.54
N ILE A 68 -5.15 6.44 11.21
CA ILE A 68 -3.70 6.38 10.97
C ILE A 68 -3.13 5.01 11.38
N GLU A 69 -3.55 4.45 12.51
CA GLU A 69 -3.16 3.11 12.95
C GLU A 69 -3.58 2.04 11.93
N GLU A 70 -4.81 2.12 11.41
CA GLU A 70 -5.27 1.20 10.35
C GLU A 70 -4.42 1.31 9.08
N ILE A 71 -4.11 2.54 8.65
CA ILE A 71 -3.23 2.79 7.50
C ILE A 71 -1.83 2.18 7.74
N GLN A 72 -1.28 2.31 8.95
CA GLN A 72 0.01 1.73 9.31
C GLN A 72 -0.02 0.20 9.31
N ALA A 73 -1.10 -0.40 9.83
CA ALA A 73 -1.28 -1.85 9.80
C ALA A 73 -1.34 -2.39 8.36
N ILE A 74 -2.06 -1.70 7.47
CA ILE A 74 -2.12 -2.05 6.04
C ILE A 74 -0.73 -1.92 5.39
N ASN A 75 0.00 -0.83 5.65
CA ASN A 75 1.35 -0.64 5.12
C ASN A 75 2.31 -1.77 5.54
N LYS A 76 2.20 -2.25 6.78
CA LYS A 76 2.97 -3.40 7.26
C LYS A 76 2.61 -4.65 6.47
N ARG A 77 1.32 -4.92 6.27
CA ARG A 77 0.85 -6.07 5.51
C ARG A 77 1.30 -6.04 4.05
N LEU A 78 1.26 -4.87 3.42
CA LEU A 78 1.76 -4.65 2.06
C LEU A 78 3.26 -4.96 1.95
N SER A 79 4.03 -4.58 2.96
CA SER A 79 5.48 -4.84 2.99
C SER A 79 5.77 -6.34 3.09
N GLU A 80 5.01 -7.07 3.91
CA GLU A 80 5.08 -8.54 4.00
C GLU A 80 4.73 -9.21 2.67
N LEU A 81 3.64 -8.76 2.01
CA LEU A 81 3.23 -9.31 0.70
C LEU A 81 4.25 -9.03 -0.39
N ALA A 82 4.85 -7.83 -0.40
CA ALA A 82 5.91 -7.49 -1.35
C ALA A 82 7.15 -8.38 -1.15
N GLU A 83 7.51 -8.69 0.10
CA GLU A 83 8.62 -9.60 0.41
C GLU A 83 8.35 -11.03 -0.09
N ILE A 84 7.17 -11.57 0.21
CA ILE A 84 6.74 -12.90 -0.26
C ILE A 84 6.74 -12.95 -1.80
N SER A 85 6.25 -11.89 -2.46
CA SER A 85 6.23 -11.79 -3.92
C SER A 85 7.63 -11.82 -4.52
N ARG A 86 8.58 -11.06 -3.95
CA ARG A 86 9.99 -11.08 -4.39
C ARG A 86 10.61 -12.46 -4.27
N ASP A 87 10.38 -13.15 -3.15
CA ASP A 87 10.93 -14.49 -2.92
C ASP A 87 10.35 -15.51 -3.91
N LYS A 88 9.06 -15.41 -4.21
CA LYS A 88 8.38 -16.24 -5.20
C LYS A 88 8.98 -16.02 -6.60
N VAL A 89 9.09 -14.77 -7.05
CA VAL A 89 9.69 -14.43 -8.35
C VAL A 89 11.13 -14.92 -8.45
N ALA A 90 11.92 -14.77 -7.39
CA ALA A 90 13.30 -15.27 -7.36
C ALA A 90 13.37 -16.80 -7.43
N SER A 91 12.45 -17.51 -6.76
CA SER A 91 12.34 -18.96 -6.83
C SER A 91 11.93 -19.42 -8.24
N ASP A 92 10.93 -18.79 -8.83
CA ASP A 92 10.44 -19.11 -10.19
C ASP A 92 11.54 -18.89 -11.24
N LEU A 93 12.32 -17.81 -11.12
CA LEU A 93 13.46 -17.54 -12.01
C LEU A 93 14.54 -18.63 -11.90
N ARG A 94 14.85 -19.10 -10.68
CA ARG A 94 15.80 -20.20 -10.46
C ARG A 94 15.29 -21.51 -11.05
N GLN A 95 13.99 -21.80 -10.92
CA GLN A 95 13.39 -23.00 -11.50
C GLN A 95 13.37 -22.94 -13.03
N SER A 96 12.99 -21.81 -13.61
CA SER A 96 13.01 -21.57 -15.05
C SER A 96 14.43 -21.73 -15.63
N THR A 97 15.43 -21.16 -14.97
CA THR A 97 16.84 -21.31 -15.38
C THR A 97 17.31 -22.77 -15.33
N LYS A 98 16.89 -23.54 -14.31
CA LYS A 98 17.20 -24.97 -14.23
C LYS A 98 16.48 -25.77 -15.32
N ALA A 99 15.22 -25.46 -15.61
CA ALA A 99 14.45 -26.08 -16.68
C ALA A 99 15.07 -25.81 -18.06
N MET A 100 15.47 -24.58 -18.34
CA MET A 100 16.20 -24.23 -19.58
C MET A 100 17.50 -25.02 -19.72
N LYS A 101 18.30 -25.15 -18.65
CA LYS A 101 19.53 -25.97 -18.67
C LYS A 101 19.25 -27.45 -18.90
N ALA A 102 18.15 -27.98 -18.36
CA ALA A 102 17.76 -29.37 -18.57
C ALA A 102 17.29 -29.61 -20.02
N ILE A 103 16.53 -28.67 -20.59
CA ILE A 103 16.12 -28.71 -22.01
C ILE A 103 17.35 -28.65 -22.92
N ASP A 104 18.33 -27.80 -22.63
CA ASP A 104 19.58 -27.71 -23.40
C ASP A 104 20.44 -28.99 -23.28
N ALA A 105 20.49 -29.61 -22.09
CA ALA A 105 21.28 -30.81 -21.84
C ALA A 105 20.66 -32.11 -22.39
N TYR A 106 19.33 -32.21 -22.43
CA TYR A 106 18.61 -33.42 -22.86
C TYR A 106 17.84 -33.26 -24.19
N GLY A 107 17.89 -32.08 -24.81
CA GLY A 107 17.19 -31.75 -26.06
C GLY A 107 17.94 -32.12 -27.35
N ARG A 108 18.97 -32.97 -27.27
CA ARG A 108 19.65 -33.59 -28.43
C ARG A 108 19.45 -35.09 -28.47
#